data_AF-A0A3S4HF34-F1
#
_entry.id   AF-A0A3S4HF34-F1
#
_cell.length_a   1.000
_cell.length_b   1.000
_cell.length_c   1.000
_cell.angle_alpha   90.00
_cell.angle_beta   90.00
_cell.angle_gamma   90.00
#
_symmetry.space_group_name_H-M   'P 1'
#
loop_
_entity.id
_entity.type
_entity.pdbx_description
1 polymer ?
#
loop_
_entity_poly.entity_id
_entity_poly.type
_entity_poly.pdbx_seq_one_letter_code
_entity_poly.pdbx_strand_id
1 'polypeptide(L)'
;MQELDDHQLAAVFAVKAQAANQLLQTLRNHDGRYLILYSSAAATLGAPGQSAHALACGYLDGLAQQFSTLDAPKTLSVAWGAWGESGRAATPEMLATLANRGMGALSDAEGCWHLEQAVMRGTPWRLAMRVFTDKMPPVTTGSV
;
A
#
# COMPACT_ATOMS: atom_id res chain seq x y z
N MET A 1 -0.93 9.85 -22.66
CA MET A 1 -0.19 9.75 -21.39
C MET A 1 -0.18 11.15 -20.83
N GLN A 2 -0.93 11.43 -19.77
CA GLN A 2 -0.99 12.77 -19.20
C GLN A 2 0.30 12.95 -18.37
N GLU A 3 1.21 13.82 -18.84
CA GLU A 3 2.40 14.17 -18.06
C GLU A 3 1.92 14.87 -16.78
N LEU A 4 2.21 14.25 -15.64
CA LEU A 4 2.08 14.91 -14.35
C LEU A 4 3.25 15.87 -14.24
N ASP A 5 2.97 17.17 -14.12
CA ASP A 5 4.03 18.12 -13.80
C ASP A 5 4.62 17.81 -12.41
N ASP A 6 5.91 18.11 -12.22
CA ASP A 6 6.62 17.81 -10.97
C ASP A 6 5.96 18.45 -9.74
N HIS A 7 5.22 19.55 -9.93
CA HIS A 7 4.57 20.30 -8.86
C HIS A 7 3.28 19.62 -8.37
N GLN A 8 2.49 19.02 -9.25
CA GLN A 8 1.33 18.20 -8.94
C GLN A 8 1.74 16.90 -8.26
N LEU A 9 2.84 16.29 -8.73
CA LEU A 9 3.45 15.12 -8.10
C LEU A 9 3.87 15.43 -6.66
N ALA A 10 4.57 16.56 -6.46
CA ALA A 10 5.04 17.01 -5.16
C ALA A 10 3.87 17.32 -4.20
N ALA A 11 2.79 17.94 -4.68
CA ALA A 11 1.64 18.30 -3.84
C ALA A 11 0.91 17.06 -3.27
N VAL A 12 0.60 16.06 -4.12
CA VAL A 12 -0.09 14.82 -3.68
C VAL A 12 0.80 14.00 -2.75
N PHE A 13 2.09 13.91 -3.08
CA PHE A 13 3.08 13.26 -2.23
C PHE A 13 3.18 13.95 -0.87
N ALA A 14 3.32 15.27 -0.86
CA ALA A 14 3.51 16.06 0.35
C ALA A 14 2.36 15.85 1.33
N VAL A 15 1.11 15.84 0.87
CA VAL A 15 -0.03 15.66 1.78
C VAL A 15 0.02 14.32 2.51
N LYS A 16 0.23 13.20 1.81
CA LYS A 16 0.29 11.88 2.46
C LYS A 16 1.53 11.72 3.32
N ALA A 17 2.68 12.16 2.83
CA ALA A 17 3.95 12.03 3.54
C ALA A 17 3.97 12.88 4.82
N GLN A 18 3.54 14.14 4.72
CA GLN A 18 3.47 15.06 5.85
C GLN A 18 2.46 14.58 6.89
N ALA A 19 1.26 14.14 6.46
CA ALA A 19 0.25 13.62 7.38
C ALA A 19 0.76 12.38 8.14
N ALA A 20 1.40 11.43 7.45
CA ALA A 20 1.94 10.23 8.09
C ALA A 20 3.03 10.56 9.11
N ASN A 21 3.95 11.47 8.77
CA ASN A 21 4.99 11.92 9.69
C ASN A 21 4.39 12.67 10.90
N GLN A 22 3.41 13.55 10.68
CA GLN A 22 2.73 14.27 11.78
C GLN A 22 1.98 13.32 12.72
N LEU A 23 1.27 12.33 12.18
CA LEU A 23 0.59 11.30 12.97
C LEU A 23 1.59 10.49 13.79
N LEU A 24 2.72 10.11 13.20
CA LEU A 24 3.79 9.41 13.91
C LEU A 24 4.31 10.23 15.10
N GLN A 25 4.66 11.50 14.89
CA GLN A 25 5.15 12.34 15.99
C GLN A 25 4.08 12.54 17.07
N THR A 26 2.82 12.74 16.66
CA THR A 26 1.70 12.91 17.59
C THR A 26 1.52 11.66 18.45
N LEU A 27 1.49 10.47 17.83
CA LEU A 27 1.35 9.22 18.56
C LEU A 27 2.53 8.96 19.50
N ARG A 28 3.76 9.33 19.12
CA ARG A 28 4.92 9.25 20.03
C ARG A 28 4.79 10.14 21.26
N ASN A 29 4.20 11.31 21.11
CA ASN A 29 4.03 12.28 22.22
C ASN A 29 2.82 11.97 23.12
N HIS A 30 1.93 11.08 22.69
CA HIS A 30 0.67 10.78 23.37
C HIS A 30 0.50 9.28 23.67
N ASP A 31 1.61 8.54 23.83
CA ASP A 31 1.62 7.10 24.15
C ASP A 31 0.77 6.24 23.21
N GLY A 32 0.70 6.64 21.94
CA GLY A 32 0.02 5.92 20.87
C GLY A 32 0.65 4.54 20.66
N ARG A 33 -0.18 3.51 20.60
CA ARG A 33 0.29 2.12 20.51
C ARG A 33 0.63 1.68 19.09
N TYR A 34 -0.16 2.13 18.11
CA TYR A 34 -0.07 1.69 16.73
C TYR A 34 -0.23 2.85 15.76
N LEU A 35 0.57 2.84 14.70
CA LEU A 35 0.35 3.61 13.50
C LEU A 35 0.26 2.62 12.33
N ILE A 36 -0.93 2.44 11.77
CA ILE A 36 -1.17 1.53 10.65
C ILE A 36 -1.37 2.37 9.38
N LEU A 37 -0.42 2.28 8.47
CA LEU A 37 -0.39 3.05 7.23
C LEU A 37 -1.01 2.24 6.10
N TYR A 38 -1.96 2.85 5.40
CA TYR A 38 -2.64 2.23 4.27
C TYR A 38 -1.92 2.61 2.97
N SER A 39 -1.05 1.71 2.54
CA SER A 39 -0.30 1.77 1.29
C SER A 39 -1.05 1.03 0.18
N SER A 40 -0.42 0.86 -0.97
CA SER A 40 -0.98 0.18 -2.14
C SER A 40 0.07 -0.72 -2.78
N ALA A 41 -0.38 -1.84 -3.35
CA ALA A 41 0.43 -2.69 -4.22
C ALA A 41 1.06 -1.91 -5.38
N ALA A 42 0.50 -0.76 -5.77
CA ALA A 42 1.07 0.15 -6.76
C ALA A 42 2.49 0.64 -6.40
N ALA A 43 2.82 0.76 -5.11
CA ALA A 43 4.17 1.14 -4.67
C ALA A 43 5.22 0.06 -4.95
N THR A 44 4.80 -1.21 -4.93
CA THR A 44 5.69 -2.37 -5.08
C THR A 44 5.73 -2.90 -6.50
N LEU A 45 4.56 -3.03 -7.12
CA LEU A 45 4.39 -3.62 -8.45
C LEU A 45 4.42 -2.58 -9.58
N GLY A 46 4.34 -1.29 -9.22
CA GLY A 46 4.09 -0.22 -10.16
C GLY A 46 2.62 -0.17 -10.62
N ALA A 47 2.19 1.02 -11.03
CA ALA A 47 0.87 1.23 -11.61
C ALA A 47 0.97 2.31 -12.69
N PRO A 48 0.89 1.94 -13.99
CA PRO A 48 0.98 2.89 -15.09
C PRO A 48 -0.03 4.05 -14.91
N GLY A 49 0.46 5.29 -14.99
CA GLY A 49 -0.36 6.50 -14.79
C GLY A 49 -0.65 6.86 -13.33
N GLN A 50 -0.07 6.16 -12.35
CA GLN A 50 -0.28 6.39 -10.91
C GLN A 50 1.03 6.67 -10.16
N SER A 51 2.03 7.27 -10.82
CA SER A 51 3.37 7.48 -10.26
C SER A 51 3.35 8.29 -8.96
N ALA A 52 2.56 9.37 -8.89
CA ALA A 52 2.40 10.17 -7.67
C ALA A 52 1.87 9.33 -6.50
N HIS A 53 0.86 8.49 -6.78
CA HIS A 53 0.25 7.62 -5.79
C HIS A 53 1.22 6.52 -5.34
N ALA A 54 1.92 5.88 -6.28
CA ALA A 54 2.92 4.86 -5.98
C ALA A 54 4.06 5.42 -5.13
N LEU A 55 4.57 6.61 -5.43
CA LEU A 55 5.60 7.29 -4.64
C LEU A 55 5.11 7.62 -3.22
N ALA A 56 3.90 8.17 -3.10
CA ALA A 56 3.31 8.48 -1.79
C ALA A 56 3.14 7.21 -0.94
N CYS A 57 2.69 6.12 -1.54
CA CYS A 57 2.57 4.82 -0.88
C CYS A 57 3.95 4.22 -0.52
N GLY A 58 4.94 4.35 -1.39
CA GLY A 58 6.32 3.94 -1.10
C GLY A 58 6.93 4.69 0.08
N TYR A 59 6.62 5.98 0.25
CA TYR A 59 7.02 6.73 1.44
C TYR A 59 6.42 6.14 2.72
N LEU A 60 5.14 5.75 2.72
CA LEU A 60 4.51 5.10 3.86
C LEU A 60 5.19 3.78 4.21
N ASP A 61 5.55 3.00 3.18
CA ASP A 61 6.24 1.71 3.34
C ASP A 61 7.64 1.90 3.95
N GLY A 62 8.38 2.92 3.50
CA GLY A 62 9.67 3.29 4.07
C GLY A 62 9.57 3.81 5.50
N LEU A 63 8.56 4.63 5.79
CA LEU A 63 8.29 5.15 7.13
C LEU A 63 8.00 4.00 8.11
N ALA A 64 7.18 3.02 7.73
CA ALA A 64 6.91 1.87 8.60
C ALA A 64 8.15 1.02 8.86
N GLN A 65 9.00 0.80 7.84
CA GLN A 65 10.26 0.08 8.02
C GLN A 65 11.21 0.83 8.96
N GLN A 66 11.37 2.14 8.77
CA GLN A 66 12.29 2.96 9.57
C GLN A 66 11.92 2.98 11.06
N PHE A 67 10.62 2.96 11.39
CA PHE A 67 10.14 3.07 12.78
C PHE A 67 9.64 1.73 13.35
N SER A 68 9.98 0.62 12.69
CA SER A 68 9.53 -0.73 13.06
C SER A 68 10.13 -1.28 14.35
N THR A 69 11.35 -0.89 14.69
CA THR A 69 12.12 -1.40 15.83
C THR A 69 12.02 -0.51 17.07
N LEU A 70 11.20 0.54 17.04
CA LEU A 70 11.04 1.48 18.14
C LEU A 70 9.90 1.04 19.06
N ASP A 71 10.03 1.34 20.34
CA ASP A 71 9.12 0.82 21.38
C ASP A 71 7.66 1.29 21.21
N ALA A 72 7.43 2.52 20.71
CA ALA A 72 6.10 3.03 20.39
C ALA A 72 6.11 4.27 19.46
N PRO A 73 5.09 4.46 18.59
CA PRO A 73 4.06 3.48 18.23
C PRO A 73 4.65 2.37 17.36
N LYS A 74 4.09 1.15 17.46
CA LYS A 74 4.36 0.11 16.47
C LYS A 74 3.84 0.58 15.11
N THR A 75 4.77 0.81 14.18
CA THR A 75 4.44 1.36 12.87
C THR A 75 4.44 0.24 11.83
N LEU A 76 3.31 0.07 11.15
CA LEU A 76 3.08 -0.99 10.17
C LEU A 76 2.51 -0.37 8.89
N SER A 77 2.96 -0.83 7.73
CA SER A 77 2.33 -0.49 6.44
C SER A 77 1.70 -1.73 5.81
N VAL A 78 0.46 -1.57 5.34
CA VAL A 78 -0.21 -2.60 4.54
C VAL A 78 -0.36 -2.09 3.12
N ALA A 79 0.35 -2.69 2.19
CA ALA A 79 0.24 -2.45 0.76
C ALA A 79 -0.95 -3.24 0.21
N TRP A 80 -2.09 -2.57 0.04
CA TRP A 80 -3.32 -3.20 -0.39
C TRP A 80 -3.39 -3.41 -1.91
N GLY A 81 -3.83 -4.59 -2.32
CA GLY A 81 -4.35 -4.87 -3.66
C GLY A 81 -5.77 -4.32 -3.84
N ALA A 82 -6.47 -4.79 -4.86
CA ALA A 82 -7.82 -4.35 -5.17
C ALA A 82 -8.84 -4.86 -4.13
N TRP A 83 -9.74 -3.98 -3.70
CA TRP A 83 -10.92 -4.32 -2.89
C TRP A 83 -12.14 -4.42 -3.83
N GLY A 84 -12.90 -5.50 -3.70
CA GLY A 84 -14.00 -5.84 -4.63
C GLY A 84 -15.36 -5.31 -4.21
N GLU A 85 -15.56 -5.05 -2.93
CA GLU A 85 -16.86 -4.64 -2.35
C GLU A 85 -16.90 -3.14 -2.05
N SER A 86 -15.74 -2.49 -1.96
CA SER A 86 -15.60 -1.10 -1.56
C SER A 86 -14.38 -0.42 -2.21
N GLY A 87 -14.39 0.91 -2.24
CA GLY A 87 -13.26 1.71 -2.70
C GLY A 87 -13.16 1.93 -4.21
N ARG A 88 -12.04 2.54 -4.63
CA ARG A 88 -11.84 3.08 -5.99
C ARG A 88 -11.75 2.01 -7.10
N ALA A 89 -11.54 0.75 -6.73
CA ALA A 89 -11.34 -0.36 -7.66
C ALA A 89 -12.59 -1.23 -7.86
N ALA A 90 -13.68 -0.99 -7.12
CA ALA A 90 -14.86 -1.86 -7.10
C ALA A 90 -15.76 -1.76 -8.35
N THR A 91 -15.36 -1.03 -9.40
CA THR A 91 -16.13 -1.01 -10.65
C THR A 91 -15.88 -2.29 -11.45
N PRO A 92 -16.91 -2.88 -12.10
CA PRO A 92 -16.75 -4.11 -12.86
C PRO A 92 -15.64 -4.06 -13.91
N GLU A 93 -15.48 -2.92 -14.59
CA GLU A 93 -14.48 -2.72 -15.64
C GLU A 93 -13.05 -2.72 -15.09
N MET A 94 -12.85 -2.09 -13.92
CA MET A 94 -11.56 -2.04 -13.25
C MET A 94 -11.19 -3.42 -12.71
N LEU A 95 -12.13 -4.12 -12.08
CA LEU A 95 -11.93 -5.48 -11.58
C LEU A 95 -11.57 -6.46 -12.70
N ALA A 96 -12.26 -6.39 -13.85
CA ALA A 96 -11.93 -7.21 -15.01
C ALA A 96 -10.52 -6.90 -15.56
N THR A 97 -10.16 -5.62 -15.62
CA THR A 97 -8.82 -5.18 -16.06
C THR A 97 -7.72 -5.71 -15.14
N LEU A 98 -7.92 -5.63 -13.83
CA LEU A 98 -6.98 -6.13 -12.83
C LEU A 98 -6.88 -7.66 -12.85
N ALA A 99 -8.01 -8.35 -12.99
CA ALA A 99 -8.07 -9.80 -13.10
C ALA A 99 -7.31 -10.32 -14.34
N ASN A 100 -7.39 -9.62 -15.47
CA ASN A 100 -6.63 -9.94 -16.67
C ASN A 100 -5.12 -9.73 -16.50
N ARG A 101 -4.69 -8.94 -15.52
CA ARG A 101 -3.28 -8.75 -15.14
C ARG A 101 -2.85 -9.65 -13.97
N GLY A 102 -3.67 -10.63 -13.61
CA GLY A 102 -3.38 -11.56 -12.52
C GLY A 102 -3.66 -11.02 -11.12
N MET A 103 -4.33 -9.87 -10.98
CA MET A 103 -4.71 -9.30 -9.69
C MET A 103 -6.21 -9.51 -9.45
N GLY A 104 -6.53 -10.38 -8.49
CA GLY A 104 -7.91 -10.56 -8.02
C GLY A 104 -8.32 -9.50 -7.00
N ALA A 105 -9.62 -9.41 -6.77
CA ALA A 105 -10.19 -8.56 -5.73
C ALA A 105 -10.24 -9.29 -4.37
N LEU A 106 -9.96 -8.55 -3.31
CA LEU A 106 -10.21 -8.95 -1.93
C LEU A 106 -11.67 -8.65 -1.58
N SER A 107 -12.31 -9.55 -0.86
CA SER A 107 -13.50 -9.24 -0.06
C SER A 107 -13.12 -8.44 1.19
N ASP A 108 -14.09 -7.77 1.81
CA ASP A 108 -13.90 -7.05 3.06
C ASP A 108 -13.44 -8.00 4.19
N ALA A 109 -13.94 -9.24 4.20
CA ALA A 109 -13.52 -10.27 5.16
C ALA A 109 -12.03 -10.64 5.01
N GLU A 110 -11.54 -10.76 3.79
CA GLU A 110 -10.11 -11.01 3.52
C GLU A 110 -9.25 -9.79 3.86
N GLY A 111 -9.78 -8.58 3.64
CA GLY A 111 -9.17 -7.34 4.07
C GLY A 111 -8.98 -7.29 5.60
N CYS A 112 -10.04 -7.55 6.36
CA CYS A 112 -10.00 -7.64 7.82
C CYS A 112 -8.99 -8.69 8.29
N TRP A 113 -9.01 -9.88 7.69
CA TRP A 113 -8.05 -10.94 8.02
C TRP A 113 -6.61 -10.48 7.81
N HIS A 114 -6.29 -9.83 6.69
CA HIS A 114 -4.94 -9.32 6.43
C HIS A 114 -4.51 -8.24 7.44
N LEU A 115 -5.42 -7.37 7.86
CA LEU A 115 -5.15 -6.34 8.87
C LEU A 115 -4.83 -6.98 10.22
N GLU A 116 -5.64 -7.95 10.66
CA GLU A 116 -5.39 -8.70 11.89
C GLU A 116 -4.02 -9.40 11.84
N GLN A 117 -3.70 -10.04 10.71
CA GLN A 117 -2.40 -10.70 10.54
C GLN A 117 -1.22 -9.72 10.59
N ALA A 118 -1.37 -8.50 10.05
CA ALA A 118 -0.33 -7.49 10.11
C ALA A 118 -0.06 -7.05 11.56
N VAL A 119 -1.13 -6.81 12.33
CA VAL A 119 -1.02 -6.42 13.75
C VAL A 119 -0.44 -7.55 14.60
N MET A 120 -0.95 -8.77 14.46
CA MET A 120 -0.55 -9.93 15.26
C MET A 120 0.91 -10.32 15.02
N ARG A 121 1.39 -10.22 13.78
CA ARG A 121 2.77 -10.58 13.42
C ARG A 121 3.77 -9.45 13.68
N GLY A 122 3.30 -8.21 13.80
CA GLY A 122 4.18 -7.05 13.97
C GLY A 122 5.14 -6.84 12.79
N THR A 123 4.82 -7.37 11.61
CA THR A 123 5.66 -7.20 10.41
C THR A 123 5.52 -5.77 9.92
N PRO A 124 6.62 -5.00 9.79
CA PRO A 124 6.53 -3.57 9.49
C PRO A 124 5.95 -3.26 8.12
N TRP A 125 5.98 -4.21 7.20
CA TRP A 125 5.38 -4.09 5.89
C TRP A 125 4.74 -5.41 5.47
N ARG A 126 3.58 -5.33 4.83
CA ARG A 126 2.86 -6.48 4.27
C ARG A 126 2.16 -6.12 2.96
N LEU A 127 2.40 -6.92 1.92
CA LEU A 127 1.57 -6.92 0.72
C LEU A 127 0.34 -7.81 0.94
N ALA A 128 -0.84 -7.21 0.85
CA ALA A 128 -2.14 -7.88 1.00
C ALA A 128 -2.89 -7.80 -0.33
N MET A 129 -2.82 -8.87 -1.13
CA MET A 129 -3.45 -8.92 -2.46
C MET A 129 -3.88 -10.35 -2.81
N ARG A 130 -4.92 -10.47 -3.63
CA ARG A 130 -5.26 -11.71 -4.31
C ARG A 130 -4.54 -11.80 -5.65
N VAL A 131 -3.94 -12.96 -5.91
CA VAL A 131 -3.17 -13.25 -7.12
C VAL A 131 -3.81 -14.41 -7.88
N PHE A 132 -3.98 -14.26 -9.19
CA PHE A 132 -4.27 -15.36 -10.11
C PHE A 132 -2.95 -15.80 -10.76
N THR A 133 -2.33 -16.83 -10.18
CA THR A 133 -1.00 -17.29 -10.58
C THR A 133 -0.95 -17.85 -12.00
N ASP A 134 -2.08 -18.38 -12.48
CA ASP A 134 -2.29 -18.84 -13.86
C ASP A 134 -2.23 -17.71 -14.90
N LYS A 135 -2.41 -16.46 -14.45
CA LYS A 135 -2.39 -15.25 -15.30
C LYS A 135 -1.15 -14.39 -15.08
N MET A 136 -0.24 -14.79 -14.19
CA MET A 136 1.00 -14.07 -13.99
C MET A 136 2.03 -14.47 -15.06
N PRO A 137 2.79 -13.51 -15.61
CA PRO A 137 3.91 -13.84 -16.46
C PRO A 137 4.91 -14.72 -15.68
N PRO A 138 5.61 -15.66 -16.36
CA PRO A 138 6.62 -16.47 -15.70
C PRO A 138 7.68 -15.56 -15.06
N VAL A 139 8.17 -15.95 -13.88
CA VAL A 139 9.25 -15.23 -13.22
C VAL A 139 10.49 -15.34 -14.11
N THR A 140 10.77 -14.28 -14.88
CA THR A 140 12.06 -14.13 -15.53
C THR A 140 13.06 -13.79 -14.42
N THR A 141 13.72 -14.82 -13.87
CA THR A 141 14.97 -14.63 -13.15
C THR A 141 15.99 -14.10 -14.15
N GLY A 142 16.03 -12.78 -14.32
CA GLY A 142 17.11 -12.12 -15.02
C GLY A 142 18.39 -12.41 -14.26
N SER A 143 19.32 -13.14 -14.88
CA SER A 143 20.69 -13.22 -14.43
C SER A 143 21.23 -11.79 -14.34
N VAL A 144 21.50 -11.34 -13.12
CA VAL A 144 22.21 -10.08 -12.85
C VAL A 144 23.64 -10.20 -13.33
#